data_AF-A0A1B2LZ16-F1
#
_entry.id   AF-A0A1B2LZ16-F1
#
_cell.length_a   1.000
_cell.length_b   1.000
_cell.length_c   1.000
_cell.angle_alpha   90.00
_cell.angle_beta   90.00
_cell.angle_gamma   90.00
#
_symmetry.space_group_name_H-M   'P 1'
#
loop_
_entity.id
_entity.type
_entity.pdbx_description
1 polymer ?
#
loop_
_entity_poly.entity_id
_entity_poly.type
_entity_poly.pdbx_seq_one_letter_code
_entity_poly.pdbx_strand_id
1 'polypeptide(L)'
;MTDHQKPIKLITKYEEITSRPRFIEKAVLDDSVSDGVKLQDLAGYYLLKNKVKCGISSCGTQHQKGYLAVLSNGSEIILGHNCGKKYFGITFDEKENQYKHLRENVRQYVLIKETYENLERLEATYNLVINKSGRLTYVEIKNAVKAFQGDAFDYWMRQIIGREVSALGVIKREEFKSQDEIDAEKLMSNGRHRRISSTRRKVVAEIKNYDLIAKWHEADNLRDYFWRIHREIKNPDHMSTEQVKSLSKKMRNYDQNLRLLKEFCEGGNKLFTKDNLLQLRELFTKHSEILKVESFAEKFA
;
A
#
# COMPACT_ATOMS: atom_id res chain seq x y z
N MET A 1 2.42 -17.30 37.96
CA MET A 1 2.13 -18.59 37.28
C MET A 1 0.78 -18.41 36.59
N THR A 2 0.82 -17.96 35.34
CA THR A 2 -0.38 -17.68 34.54
C THR A 2 -0.72 -18.92 33.73
N ASP A 3 -1.89 -19.48 34.03
CA ASP A 3 -2.49 -20.65 33.42
C ASP A 3 -2.42 -20.57 31.88
N HIS A 4 -1.73 -21.53 31.28
CA HIS A 4 -1.60 -21.66 29.84
C HIS A 4 -2.93 -22.13 29.25
N GLN A 5 -3.85 -21.21 28.97
CA GLN A 5 -4.93 -21.49 28.03
C GLN A 5 -4.30 -21.89 26.69
N LYS A 6 -4.31 -23.19 26.40
CA LYS A 6 -3.89 -23.74 25.10
C LYS A 6 -4.59 -22.95 23.98
N PRO A 7 -3.86 -22.49 22.95
CA PRO A 7 -4.47 -21.74 21.86
C PRO A 7 -5.51 -22.61 21.16
N ILE A 8 -6.79 -22.24 21.30
CA ILE A 8 -7.91 -22.95 20.71
C ILE A 8 -7.81 -22.83 19.18
N LYS A 9 -7.76 -23.96 18.49
CA LYS A 9 -7.54 -24.06 17.04
C LYS A 9 -8.84 -23.80 16.26
N LEU A 10 -8.80 -22.93 15.24
CA LEU A 10 -9.86 -22.84 14.23
C LEU A 10 -9.74 -24.01 13.24
N ILE A 11 -10.82 -24.76 13.08
CA ILE A 11 -10.93 -25.88 12.15
C ILE A 11 -11.83 -25.45 10.97
N THR A 12 -11.37 -25.67 9.73
CA THR A 12 -12.10 -25.23 8.52
C THR A 12 -12.51 -26.36 7.59
N LYS A 13 -12.06 -27.58 7.91
CA LYS A 13 -12.32 -28.81 7.16
C LYS A 13 -12.98 -29.81 8.08
N TYR A 14 -14.02 -30.47 7.59
CA TYR A 14 -14.78 -31.42 8.40
C TYR A 14 -13.96 -32.69 8.68
N GLU A 15 -13.12 -33.06 7.71
CA GLU A 15 -12.23 -34.21 7.77
C GLU A 15 -11.25 -34.12 8.94
N GLU A 16 -10.81 -32.90 9.29
CA GLU A 16 -9.93 -32.65 10.44
C GLU A 16 -10.61 -32.93 11.78
N ILE A 17 -11.96 -32.90 11.82
CA ILE A 17 -12.74 -33.25 13.00
C ILE A 17 -12.94 -34.77 13.05
N THR A 18 -13.40 -35.36 11.94
CA THR A 18 -13.74 -36.78 11.88
C THR A 18 -12.50 -37.70 11.93
N SER A 19 -11.33 -37.21 11.55
CA SER A 19 -10.07 -37.98 11.63
C SER A 19 -9.49 -38.02 13.05
N ARG A 20 -10.11 -37.37 14.04
CA ARG A 20 -9.57 -37.32 15.41
C ARG A 20 -9.88 -38.63 16.13
N PRO A 21 -8.89 -39.28 16.78
CA PRO A 21 -9.07 -40.61 17.37
C PRO A 21 -10.18 -40.73 18.41
N ARG A 22 -10.56 -39.62 19.06
CA ARG A 22 -11.57 -39.58 20.12
C ARG A 22 -12.90 -38.97 19.67
N PHE A 23 -13.07 -38.68 18.38
CA PHE A 23 -14.29 -38.06 17.87
C PHE A 23 -15.43 -39.07 17.79
N ILE A 24 -16.61 -38.68 18.30
CA ILE A 24 -17.86 -39.40 18.14
C ILE A 24 -18.91 -38.48 17.54
N GLU A 25 -19.80 -39.01 16.69
CA GLU A 25 -20.80 -38.19 15.99
C GLU A 25 -21.89 -37.65 16.91
N LYS A 26 -22.23 -38.39 17.97
CA LYS A 26 -23.37 -38.09 18.84
C LYS A 26 -23.11 -38.58 20.28
N ALA A 27 -23.48 -37.77 21.25
CA ALA A 27 -23.45 -38.10 22.67
C ALA A 27 -24.77 -37.73 23.37
N VAL A 28 -25.12 -38.51 24.39
CA VAL A 28 -26.20 -38.20 25.33
C VAL A 28 -25.56 -37.52 26.53
N LEU A 29 -25.97 -36.27 26.78
CA LEU A 29 -25.53 -35.53 27.96
C LEU A 29 -26.51 -35.82 29.09
N ASP A 30 -26.00 -36.23 30.24
CA ASP A 30 -26.80 -36.46 31.44
C ASP A 30 -26.17 -35.71 32.62
N ASP A 31 -26.70 -34.53 32.89
CA ASP A 31 -26.24 -33.68 34.00
C ASP A 31 -26.81 -34.13 35.35
N SER A 32 -27.80 -35.04 35.36
CA SER A 32 -28.57 -35.44 36.55
C SER A 32 -27.95 -36.60 37.34
N VAL A 33 -27.04 -37.35 36.73
CA VAL A 33 -26.33 -38.49 37.34
C VAL A 33 -24.88 -38.11 37.64
N SER A 34 -24.33 -38.58 38.77
CA SER A 34 -22.94 -38.31 39.17
C SER A 34 -21.92 -38.84 38.15
N ASP A 35 -22.20 -39.99 37.54
CA ASP A 35 -21.36 -40.65 36.53
C ASP A 35 -21.82 -40.38 35.07
N GLY A 36 -22.72 -39.41 34.87
CA GLY A 36 -23.20 -39.02 33.55
C GLY A 36 -22.12 -38.37 32.68
N VAL A 37 -22.25 -38.50 31.36
CA VAL A 37 -21.34 -37.86 30.40
C VAL A 37 -21.67 -36.36 30.34
N LYS A 38 -20.69 -35.54 30.70
CA LYS A 38 -20.82 -34.07 30.77
C LYS A 38 -19.84 -33.38 29.83
N LEU A 39 -20.16 -32.15 29.45
CA LEU A 39 -19.23 -31.28 28.72
C LEU A 39 -18.14 -30.79 29.68
N GLN A 40 -16.87 -31.07 29.35
CA GLN A 40 -15.73 -30.76 30.21
C GLN A 40 -14.96 -29.53 29.74
N ASP A 41 -14.56 -29.49 28.47
CA ASP A 41 -13.72 -28.42 27.92
C ASP A 41 -13.94 -28.23 26.41
N LEU A 42 -13.36 -27.19 25.82
CA LEU A 42 -13.37 -26.91 24.38
C LEU A 42 -12.00 -27.22 23.76
N ALA A 43 -11.94 -28.23 22.89
CA ALA A 43 -10.72 -28.56 22.14
C ALA A 43 -10.48 -27.63 20.94
N GLY A 44 -11.50 -26.95 20.44
CA GLY A 44 -11.43 -26.18 19.20
C GLY A 44 -12.73 -25.46 18.89
N TYR A 45 -12.74 -24.67 17.81
CA TYR A 45 -13.97 -24.23 17.18
C TYR A 45 -13.84 -24.32 15.67
N TYR A 46 -14.96 -24.49 14.98
CA TYR A 46 -15.00 -24.76 13.54
C TYR A 46 -15.84 -23.75 12.78
N LEU A 47 -15.46 -23.53 11.53
CA LEU A 47 -16.23 -22.84 10.51
C LEU A 47 -16.15 -23.65 9.21
N LEU A 48 -17.21 -24.40 8.89
CA LEU A 48 -17.23 -25.35 7.79
C LEU A 48 -17.98 -24.78 6.57
N LYS A 49 -17.71 -25.33 5.38
CA LYS A 49 -18.47 -24.96 4.17
C LYS A 49 -19.91 -25.47 4.23
N ASN A 50 -20.08 -26.73 4.65
CA ASN A 50 -21.38 -27.39 4.74
C ASN A 50 -21.88 -27.41 6.19
N LYS A 51 -23.19 -27.43 6.38
CA LYS A 51 -23.79 -27.55 7.71
C LYS A 51 -23.65 -29.00 8.21
N VAL A 52 -23.25 -29.14 9.46
CA VAL A 52 -23.09 -30.42 10.17
C VAL A 52 -24.05 -30.50 11.34
N LYS A 53 -24.51 -31.71 11.69
CA LYS A 53 -25.42 -31.91 12.82
C LYS A 53 -24.69 -31.70 14.15
N CYS A 54 -25.37 -31.07 15.10
CA CYS A 54 -24.89 -31.00 16.48
C CYS A 54 -24.80 -32.41 17.07
N GLY A 55 -23.68 -32.71 17.72
CA GLY A 55 -23.40 -33.97 18.39
C GLY A 55 -24.13 -34.14 19.73
N ILE A 56 -24.82 -33.10 20.23
CA ILE A 56 -25.77 -33.29 21.34
C ILE A 56 -27.00 -34.00 20.80
N SER A 57 -27.26 -35.19 21.35
CA SER A 57 -28.35 -36.06 20.93
C SER A 57 -29.74 -35.41 20.94
N SER A 58 -30.00 -34.53 21.90
CA SER A 58 -31.26 -33.79 22.07
C SER A 58 -31.37 -32.52 21.21
N CYS A 59 -30.29 -32.10 20.53
CA CYS A 59 -30.30 -30.91 19.69
C CYS A 59 -30.52 -31.24 18.21
N GLY A 60 -29.67 -32.09 17.63
CA GLY A 60 -29.74 -32.52 16.22
C GLY A 60 -29.69 -31.41 15.15
N THR A 61 -29.61 -30.13 15.56
CA THR A 61 -29.70 -28.96 14.68
C THR A 61 -28.44 -28.87 13.82
N GLN A 62 -28.60 -28.45 12.57
CA GLN A 62 -27.51 -28.29 11.62
C GLN A 62 -26.84 -26.92 11.76
N HIS A 63 -25.52 -26.91 11.93
CA HIS A 63 -24.73 -25.69 12.11
C HIS A 63 -23.57 -25.64 11.12
N GLN A 64 -23.24 -24.43 10.67
CA GLN A 64 -22.05 -24.17 9.85
C GLN A 64 -20.84 -23.75 10.71
N LYS A 65 -21.11 -23.25 11.91
CA LYS A 65 -20.13 -22.77 12.89
C LYS A 65 -20.46 -23.25 14.30
N GLY A 66 -19.42 -23.54 15.09
CA GLY A 66 -19.57 -24.05 16.45
C GLY A 66 -18.27 -24.53 17.07
N TYR A 67 -18.34 -25.39 18.08
CA TYR A 67 -17.19 -25.80 18.87
C TYR A 67 -16.90 -27.29 18.74
N LEU A 68 -15.65 -27.68 18.95
CA LEU A 68 -15.29 -29.05 19.25
C LEU A 68 -15.14 -29.16 20.77
N ALA A 69 -16.03 -29.92 21.41
CA ALA A 69 -16.06 -30.04 22.86
C ALA A 69 -15.54 -31.41 23.30
N VAL A 70 -14.78 -31.43 24.39
CA VAL A 70 -14.31 -32.63 25.10
C VAL A 70 -15.31 -32.98 26.19
N LEU A 71 -15.69 -34.24 26.24
CA LEU A 71 -16.59 -34.80 27.24
C LEU A 71 -15.80 -35.34 28.44
N SER A 72 -16.44 -35.53 29.59
CA SER A 72 -15.83 -36.05 30.82
C SER A 72 -15.16 -37.42 30.66
N ASN A 73 -15.61 -38.22 29.69
CA ASN A 73 -15.01 -39.52 29.33
C ASN A 73 -13.85 -39.41 28.32
N GLY A 74 -13.43 -38.19 27.98
CA GLY A 74 -12.35 -37.90 27.02
C GLY A 74 -12.74 -37.95 25.55
N SER A 75 -13.99 -38.27 25.20
CA SER A 75 -14.50 -38.25 23.82
C SER A 75 -14.74 -36.82 23.33
N GLU A 76 -14.69 -36.59 22.02
CA GLU A 76 -14.88 -35.28 21.39
C GLU A 76 -16.17 -35.27 20.55
N ILE A 77 -16.97 -34.20 20.66
CA ILE A 77 -18.19 -34.00 19.85
C ILE A 77 -18.24 -32.62 19.18
N ILE A 78 -18.95 -32.54 18.06
CA ILE A 78 -19.32 -31.28 17.42
C ILE A 78 -20.45 -30.63 18.20
N LEU A 79 -20.29 -29.35 18.52
CA LEU A 79 -21.28 -28.54 19.22
C LEU A 79 -21.66 -27.35 18.35
N GLY A 80 -22.95 -27.07 18.15
CA GLY A 80 -23.39 -25.85 17.49
C GLY A 80 -23.02 -24.59 18.28
N HIS A 81 -22.80 -23.44 17.63
CA HIS A 81 -22.51 -22.18 18.34
C HIS A 81 -23.56 -21.81 19.40
N ASN A 82 -24.85 -22.07 19.12
CA ASN A 82 -25.94 -21.84 20.08
C ASN A 82 -25.83 -22.75 21.32
N CYS A 83 -25.51 -24.02 21.11
CA CYS A 83 -25.30 -24.96 22.21
C CYS A 83 -24.03 -24.59 22.99
N GLY A 84 -22.94 -24.22 22.31
CA GLY A 84 -21.71 -23.74 22.95
C GLY A 84 -21.95 -22.53 23.85
N LYS A 85 -22.71 -21.54 23.37
CA LYS A 85 -23.11 -20.38 24.19
C LYS A 85 -23.94 -20.79 25.40
N LYS A 86 -24.89 -21.72 25.23
CA LYS A 86 -25.74 -22.20 26.32
C LYS A 86 -24.94 -22.92 27.42
N TYR A 87 -24.03 -23.81 27.04
CA TYR A 87 -23.32 -24.67 28.00
C TYR A 87 -22.05 -24.04 28.58
N PHE A 88 -21.34 -23.20 27.81
CA PHE A 88 -20.07 -22.61 28.23
C PHE A 88 -20.13 -21.10 28.43
N GLY A 89 -21.24 -20.44 28.08
CA GLY A 89 -21.37 -18.97 28.17
C GLY A 89 -20.50 -18.18 27.18
N ILE A 90 -19.72 -18.86 26.35
CA ILE A 90 -18.78 -18.26 25.40
C ILE A 90 -19.50 -17.98 24.08
N THR A 91 -19.33 -16.78 23.49
CA THR A 91 -19.81 -16.53 22.12
C THR A 91 -18.78 -16.93 21.07
N PHE A 92 -19.28 -17.51 19.97
CA PHE A 92 -18.41 -18.00 18.89
C PHE A 92 -17.67 -16.83 18.25
N ASP A 93 -18.37 -15.71 18.09
CA ASP A 93 -17.82 -14.52 17.45
C ASP A 93 -16.67 -13.91 18.28
N GLU A 94 -16.73 -13.95 19.62
CA GLU A 94 -15.60 -13.56 20.49
C GLU A 94 -14.37 -14.44 20.27
N LYS A 95 -14.55 -15.77 20.21
CA LYS A 95 -13.43 -16.72 20.02
C LYS A 95 -12.84 -16.65 18.62
N GLU A 96 -13.70 -16.51 17.60
CA GLU A 96 -13.27 -16.30 16.22
C GLU A 96 -12.45 -15.01 16.12
N ASN A 97 -12.91 -13.91 16.74
CA ASN A 97 -12.17 -12.65 16.77
C ASN A 97 -10.83 -12.80 17.51
N GLN A 98 -10.81 -13.44 18.68
CA GLN A 98 -9.57 -13.71 19.44
C GLN A 98 -8.54 -14.44 18.58
N TYR A 99 -8.92 -15.47 17.84
CA TYR A 99 -7.99 -16.18 16.97
C TYR A 99 -7.61 -15.41 15.72
N LYS A 100 -8.54 -14.67 15.09
CA LYS A 100 -8.17 -13.76 14.00
C LYS A 100 -7.09 -12.80 14.46
N HIS A 101 -7.22 -12.24 15.67
CA HIS A 101 -6.21 -11.39 16.29
C HIS A 101 -4.90 -12.14 16.56
N LEU A 102 -4.93 -13.33 17.17
CA LEU A 102 -3.72 -14.14 17.42
C LEU A 102 -2.99 -14.50 16.13
N ARG A 103 -3.71 -14.97 15.11
CA ARG A 103 -3.14 -15.31 13.79
C ARG A 103 -2.52 -14.09 13.13
N GLU A 104 -3.20 -12.96 13.19
CA GLU A 104 -2.70 -11.70 12.64
C GLU A 104 -1.44 -11.23 13.40
N ASN A 105 -1.42 -11.30 14.74
CA ASN A 105 -0.25 -10.96 15.54
C ASN A 105 0.95 -11.84 15.19
N VAL A 106 0.75 -13.16 15.04
CA VAL A 106 1.82 -14.10 14.63
C VAL A 106 2.33 -13.74 13.23
N ARG A 107 1.45 -13.45 12.27
CA ARG A 107 1.85 -13.03 10.93
C ARG A 107 2.65 -11.73 10.94
N GLN A 108 2.22 -10.74 11.72
CA GLN A 108 2.91 -9.46 11.85
C GLN A 108 4.29 -9.65 12.47
N TYR A 109 4.39 -10.48 13.51
CA TYR A 109 5.68 -10.83 14.11
C TYR A 109 6.62 -11.49 13.10
N VAL A 110 6.16 -12.52 12.36
CA VAL A 110 6.97 -13.20 11.36
C VAL A 110 7.46 -12.23 10.28
N LEU A 111 6.57 -11.38 9.75
CA LEU A 111 6.93 -10.35 8.77
C LEU A 111 8.03 -9.41 9.29
N ILE A 112 7.90 -8.92 10.53
CA ILE A 112 8.90 -8.00 11.10
C ILE A 112 10.21 -8.73 11.38
N LYS A 113 10.15 -10.00 11.80
CA LYS A 113 11.35 -10.83 11.98
C LYS A 113 12.12 -11.01 10.67
N GLU A 114 11.44 -11.42 9.61
CA GLU A 114 12.02 -11.54 8.27
C GLU A 114 12.57 -10.19 7.77
N THR A 115 11.87 -9.09 8.06
CA THR A 115 12.32 -7.74 7.70
C THR A 115 13.59 -7.36 8.44
N TYR A 116 13.67 -7.62 9.75
CA TYR A 116 14.84 -7.35 10.59
C TYR A 116 16.06 -8.15 10.11
N GLU A 117 15.87 -9.43 9.81
CA GLU A 117 16.92 -10.31 9.27
C GLU A 117 17.44 -9.83 7.91
N ASN A 118 16.60 -9.14 7.12
CA ASN A 118 16.96 -8.60 5.81
C ASN A 118 17.23 -7.08 5.81
N LEU A 119 17.34 -6.44 6.98
CA LEU A 119 17.42 -4.98 7.08
C LEU A 119 18.58 -4.38 6.30
N GLU A 120 19.79 -4.97 6.42
CA GLU A 120 20.98 -4.51 5.71
C GLU A 120 20.77 -4.49 4.19
N ARG A 121 20.13 -5.54 3.65
CA ARG A 121 19.80 -5.63 2.22
C ARG A 121 18.77 -4.58 1.81
N LEU A 122 17.77 -4.34 2.65
CA LEU A 122 16.73 -3.33 2.41
C LEU A 122 17.34 -1.91 2.40
N GLU A 123 18.22 -1.61 3.34
CA GLU A 123 18.98 -0.36 3.40
C GLU A 123 19.89 -0.21 2.18
N ALA A 124 20.62 -1.26 1.80
CA ALA A 124 21.45 -1.25 0.60
C ALA A 124 20.63 -0.96 -0.67
N THR A 125 19.44 -1.55 -0.79
CA THR A 125 18.54 -1.33 -1.92
C THR A 125 18.03 0.11 -1.95
N TYR A 126 17.62 0.65 -0.80
CA TYR A 126 17.23 2.05 -0.66
C TYR A 126 18.38 3.00 -1.03
N ASN A 127 19.59 2.73 -0.51
CA ASN A 127 20.79 3.50 -0.80
C ASN A 127 21.17 3.47 -2.28
N LEU A 128 20.95 2.35 -2.96
CA LEU A 128 21.12 2.25 -4.41
C LEU A 128 20.15 3.19 -5.13
N VAL A 129 18.88 3.25 -4.71
CA VAL A 129 17.89 4.14 -5.31
C VAL A 129 18.28 5.61 -5.16
N ILE A 130 18.61 6.06 -3.94
CA ILE A 130 18.90 7.48 -3.70
C ILE A 130 20.23 7.95 -4.29
N ASN A 131 21.20 7.05 -4.46
CA ASN A 131 22.56 7.43 -4.88
C ASN A 131 22.95 6.97 -6.29
N LYS A 132 22.26 5.96 -6.86
CA LYS A 132 22.69 5.29 -8.11
C LYS A 132 21.54 5.02 -9.10
N SER A 133 20.43 5.76 -9.03
CA SER A 133 19.35 5.68 -10.04
C SER A 133 19.68 6.41 -11.35
N GLY A 134 20.84 7.08 -11.43
CA GLY A 134 21.30 7.78 -12.62
C GLY A 134 22.58 8.56 -12.31
N ARG A 135 22.85 9.60 -13.10
CA ARG A 135 23.99 10.51 -12.90
C ARG A 135 23.84 11.33 -11.62
N LEU A 136 22.64 11.88 -11.40
CA LEU A 136 22.29 12.68 -10.23
C LEU A 136 21.72 11.79 -9.12
N THR A 137 22.16 12.06 -7.90
CA THR A 137 21.58 11.55 -6.66
C THR A 137 20.26 12.26 -6.34
N TYR A 138 19.47 11.68 -5.41
CA TYR A 138 18.27 12.30 -4.88
C TYR A 138 18.52 13.73 -4.35
N VAL A 139 19.63 13.92 -3.63
CA VAL A 139 19.97 15.22 -3.02
C VAL A 139 20.25 16.26 -4.09
N GLU A 140 20.97 15.90 -5.15
CA GLU A 140 21.25 16.80 -6.27
C GLU A 140 19.97 17.15 -7.05
N ILE A 141 19.10 16.16 -7.32
CA ILE A 141 17.79 16.39 -7.94
C ILE A 141 16.96 17.35 -7.08
N LYS A 142 16.89 17.11 -5.76
CA LYS A 142 16.18 17.98 -4.82
C LYS A 142 16.72 19.41 -4.85
N ASN A 143 18.05 19.57 -4.86
CA ASN A 143 18.68 20.88 -4.92
C ASN A 143 18.42 21.58 -6.26
N ALA A 144 18.42 20.83 -7.38
CA ALA A 144 18.09 21.35 -8.69
C ALA A 144 16.64 21.84 -8.76
N VAL A 145 15.67 21.07 -8.24
CA VAL A 145 14.27 21.48 -8.13
C VAL A 145 14.11 22.72 -7.25
N LYS A 146 14.79 22.77 -6.09
CA LYS A 146 14.74 23.93 -5.20
C LYS A 146 15.34 25.17 -5.85
N ALA A 147 16.46 25.04 -6.55
CA ALA A 147 17.07 26.15 -7.30
C ALA A 147 16.13 26.61 -8.42
N PHE A 148 15.50 25.69 -9.16
CA PHE A 148 14.52 25.97 -10.20
C PHE A 148 13.34 26.80 -9.67
N GLN A 149 12.77 26.41 -8.52
CA GLN A 149 11.68 27.12 -7.87
C GLN A 149 12.13 28.40 -7.14
N GLY A 150 13.41 28.47 -6.80
CA GLY A 150 14.05 29.56 -6.08
C GLY A 150 14.84 30.47 -7.00
N ASP A 151 16.13 30.56 -6.75
CA ASP A 151 17.03 31.62 -7.22
C ASP A 151 17.58 31.43 -8.64
N ALA A 152 17.39 30.26 -9.28
CA ALA A 152 17.89 30.03 -10.64
C ALA A 152 17.27 30.99 -11.67
N PHE A 153 16.02 31.38 -11.46
CA PHE A 153 15.27 32.26 -12.33
C PHE A 153 14.76 33.46 -11.53
N ASP A 154 14.62 34.62 -12.17
CA ASP A 154 13.96 35.75 -11.51
C ASP A 154 12.44 35.55 -11.45
N TYR A 155 11.78 36.44 -10.72
CA TYR A 155 10.32 36.38 -10.52
C TYR A 155 9.55 36.32 -11.84
N TRP A 156 9.91 37.15 -12.82
CA TRP A 156 9.20 37.23 -14.10
C TRP A 156 9.39 35.98 -14.93
N MET A 157 10.62 35.45 -14.99
CA MET A 157 10.89 34.17 -15.65
C MET A 157 10.06 33.04 -15.05
N ARG A 158 9.98 32.93 -13.72
CA ARG A 158 9.16 31.91 -13.05
C ARG A 158 7.67 32.06 -13.37
N GLN A 159 7.15 33.29 -13.46
CA GLN A 159 5.76 33.54 -13.85
C GLN A 159 5.49 33.10 -15.30
N ILE A 160 6.39 33.39 -16.23
CA ILE A 160 6.27 32.95 -17.63
C ILE A 160 6.28 31.43 -17.70
N ILE A 161 7.26 30.79 -17.04
CA ILE A 161 7.35 29.32 -16.98
C ILE A 161 6.05 28.72 -16.43
N GLY A 162 5.54 29.25 -15.30
CA GLY A 162 4.31 28.75 -14.69
C GLY A 162 3.04 28.94 -15.53
N ARG A 163 3.02 29.93 -16.43
CA ARG A 163 1.86 30.20 -17.30
C ARG A 163 1.93 29.43 -18.62
N GLU A 164 3.11 29.33 -19.22
CA GLU A 164 3.30 28.82 -20.57
C GLU A 164 3.67 27.33 -20.61
N VAL A 165 4.28 26.80 -19.55
CA VAL A 165 4.62 25.38 -19.44
C VAL A 165 3.45 24.65 -18.77
N SER A 166 2.85 23.71 -19.49
CA SER A 166 1.81 22.86 -18.90
C SER A 166 2.36 21.98 -17.77
N ALA A 167 1.48 21.40 -16.95
CA ALA A 167 1.89 20.49 -15.87
C ALA A 167 2.73 19.28 -16.35
N LEU A 168 2.58 18.87 -17.61
CA LEU A 168 3.36 17.80 -18.24
C LEU A 168 4.60 18.29 -19.00
N GLY A 169 4.93 19.59 -18.93
CA GLY A 169 6.13 20.15 -19.57
C GLY A 169 5.96 20.58 -21.01
N VAL A 170 4.75 20.49 -21.58
CA VAL A 170 4.48 20.90 -22.96
C VAL A 170 4.41 22.43 -23.07
N ILE A 171 5.14 22.99 -24.03
CA ILE A 171 5.12 24.41 -24.42
C ILE A 171 4.43 24.53 -25.77
N LYS A 172 3.45 25.44 -25.86
CA LYS A 172 2.69 25.69 -27.09
C LYS A 172 2.86 27.14 -27.53
N ARG A 173 3.01 27.36 -28.84
CA ARG A 173 3.02 28.70 -29.45
C ARG A 173 1.80 28.86 -30.35
N GLU A 174 1.25 30.07 -30.37
CA GLU A 174 0.18 30.42 -31.29
C GLU A 174 0.76 30.71 -32.67
N GLU A 175 0.30 29.96 -33.67
CA GLU A 175 0.60 30.16 -35.08
C GLU A 175 -0.71 30.46 -35.84
N PHE A 176 -0.64 31.29 -36.86
CA PHE A 176 -1.79 31.52 -37.74
C PHE A 176 -2.15 30.25 -38.51
N LYS A 177 -3.45 29.96 -38.58
CA LYS A 177 -3.98 28.90 -39.44
C LYS A 177 -3.82 29.30 -40.90
N SER A 178 -3.57 28.33 -41.78
CA SER A 178 -3.63 28.59 -43.22
C SER A 178 -5.08 28.87 -43.65
N GLN A 179 -5.25 29.49 -44.81
CA GLN A 179 -6.58 29.74 -45.37
C GLN A 179 -7.36 28.42 -45.56
N ASP A 180 -6.69 27.38 -46.03
CA ASP A 180 -7.27 26.03 -46.21
C ASP A 180 -7.74 25.41 -44.88
N GLU A 181 -6.99 25.62 -43.79
CA GLU A 181 -7.35 25.11 -42.46
C GLU A 181 -8.58 25.84 -41.89
N ILE A 182 -8.66 27.15 -42.13
CA ILE A 182 -9.81 27.97 -41.75
C ILE A 182 -11.04 27.54 -42.55
N ASP A 183 -10.89 27.30 -43.85
CA ASP A 183 -12.00 26.94 -44.74
C ASP A 183 -12.48 25.48 -44.49
N ALA A 184 -11.58 24.56 -44.16
CA ALA A 184 -11.93 23.22 -43.69
C ALA A 184 -12.72 23.26 -42.37
N GLU A 185 -12.35 24.10 -41.39
CA GLU A 185 -13.10 24.25 -40.14
C GLU A 185 -14.48 24.89 -40.34
N LYS A 186 -14.61 25.81 -41.30
CA LYS A 186 -15.91 26.38 -41.70
C LYS A 186 -16.82 25.30 -42.27
N LEU A 187 -16.29 24.46 -43.16
CA LEU A 187 -17.02 23.34 -43.76
C LEU A 187 -17.46 22.31 -42.72
N MET A 188 -16.58 21.99 -41.76
CA MET A 188 -16.85 21.01 -40.69
C MET A 188 -17.79 21.52 -39.60
N SER A 189 -18.05 22.83 -39.53
CA SER A 189 -18.90 23.43 -38.48
C SER A 189 -20.42 23.28 -38.72
N ASN A 190 -20.85 22.57 -39.79
CA ASN A 190 -22.25 22.20 -40.07
C ASN A 190 -23.28 23.30 -39.73
N GLY A 191 -23.05 24.53 -40.20
CA GLY A 191 -23.99 25.65 -40.03
C GLY A 191 -24.07 26.26 -38.62
N ARG A 192 -23.26 25.80 -37.65
CA ARG A 192 -23.12 26.49 -36.36
C ARG A 192 -22.11 27.61 -36.53
N HIS A 193 -22.55 28.87 -36.36
CA HIS A 193 -21.68 30.05 -36.30
C HIS A 193 -20.81 30.02 -35.03
N ARG A 194 -19.83 29.11 -34.97
CA ARG A 194 -18.72 29.20 -34.02
C ARG A 194 -17.71 30.19 -34.57
N ARG A 195 -17.26 31.13 -33.72
CA ARG A 195 -16.08 31.96 -34.04
C ARG A 195 -14.89 31.03 -34.21
N ILE A 196 -14.42 30.89 -35.45
CA ILE A 196 -13.21 30.17 -35.79
C ILE A 196 -12.02 31.07 -35.43
N SER A 197 -11.15 30.58 -34.54
CA SER A 197 -9.92 31.28 -34.21
C SER A 197 -9.01 31.34 -35.43
N SER A 198 -8.42 32.51 -35.69
CA SER A 198 -7.39 32.69 -36.72
C SER A 198 -6.08 32.01 -36.37
N THR A 199 -5.88 31.61 -35.11
CA THR A 199 -4.67 30.96 -34.62
C THR A 199 -4.94 29.56 -34.10
N ARG A 200 -3.92 28.69 -34.20
CA ARG A 200 -3.84 27.37 -33.58
C ARG A 200 -2.65 27.32 -32.63
N ARG A 201 -2.73 26.44 -31.62
CA ARG A 201 -1.63 26.19 -30.68
C ARG A 201 -0.82 24.98 -31.13
N LYS A 202 0.40 25.20 -31.60
CA LYS A 202 1.34 24.14 -31.99
C LYS A 202 2.33 23.87 -30.85
N VAL A 203 2.63 22.60 -30.61
CA VAL A 203 3.67 22.20 -29.64
C VAL A 203 5.03 22.57 -30.22
N VAL A 204 5.79 23.40 -29.49
CA VAL A 204 7.14 23.83 -29.91
C VAL A 204 8.23 23.15 -29.10
N ALA A 205 7.92 22.70 -27.89
CA ALA A 205 8.84 21.99 -27.00
C ALA A 205 8.09 21.13 -25.98
N GLU A 206 8.77 20.12 -25.45
CA GLU A 206 8.27 19.20 -24.42
C GLU A 206 9.36 18.88 -23.40
N ILE A 207 9.25 19.48 -22.21
CA ILE A 207 10.16 19.22 -21.10
C ILE A 207 9.73 17.93 -20.42
N LYS A 208 10.48 16.85 -20.68
CA LYS A 208 10.20 15.53 -20.11
C LYS A 208 10.30 15.57 -18.59
N ASN A 209 9.36 14.89 -17.91
CA ASN A 209 9.32 14.75 -16.45
C ASN A 209 9.20 16.08 -15.68
N TYR A 210 8.67 17.13 -16.31
CA TYR A 210 8.48 18.44 -15.68
C TYR A 210 7.57 18.40 -14.44
N ASP A 211 6.62 17.46 -14.40
CA ASP A 211 5.69 17.26 -13.29
C ASP A 211 6.40 16.95 -11.95
N LEU A 212 7.63 16.46 -11.99
CA LEU A 212 8.45 16.20 -10.80
C LEU A 212 8.79 17.46 -10.01
N ILE A 213 8.85 18.62 -10.67
CA ILE A 213 9.09 19.91 -9.99
C ILE A 213 7.96 20.20 -9.01
N ALA A 214 6.72 19.84 -9.32
CA ALA A 214 5.60 20.00 -8.40
C ALA A 214 5.57 18.89 -7.32
N LYS A 215 5.95 17.66 -7.69
CA LYS A 215 5.84 16.46 -6.84
C LYS A 215 7.04 16.24 -5.90
N TRP A 216 8.05 17.10 -5.88
CA TRP A 216 9.27 16.86 -5.08
C TRP A 216 9.01 16.68 -3.58
N HIS A 217 7.98 17.35 -3.03
CA HIS A 217 7.58 17.18 -1.64
C HIS A 217 7.12 15.75 -1.32
N GLU A 218 6.48 15.07 -2.27
CA GLU A 218 6.08 13.67 -2.13
C GLU A 218 7.32 12.78 -1.98
N ALA A 219 8.37 13.03 -2.77
CA ALA A 219 9.63 12.32 -2.67
C ALA A 219 10.37 12.59 -1.34
N ASP A 220 10.27 13.81 -0.80
CA ASP A 220 10.84 14.14 0.51
C ASP A 220 10.11 13.41 1.64
N ASN A 221 8.78 13.31 1.55
CA ASN A 221 7.98 12.50 2.48
C ASN A 221 8.35 11.01 2.40
N LEU A 222 8.64 10.49 1.20
CA LEU A 222 9.11 9.11 1.01
C LEU A 222 10.49 8.90 1.66
N ARG A 223 11.42 9.83 1.48
CA ARG A 223 12.74 9.78 2.14
C ARG A 223 12.59 9.74 3.67
N ASP A 224 11.76 10.61 4.23
CA ASP A 224 11.50 10.65 5.66
C ASP A 224 10.81 9.38 6.16
N TYR A 225 9.93 8.78 5.35
CA TYR A 225 9.34 7.46 5.62
C TYR A 225 10.40 6.37 5.76
N PHE A 226 11.35 6.28 4.81
CA PHE A 226 12.43 5.28 4.86
C PHE A 226 13.37 5.51 6.05
N TRP A 227 13.78 6.76 6.28
CA TRP A 227 14.61 7.11 7.45
C TRP A 227 13.96 6.69 8.77
N ARG A 228 12.65 6.90 8.92
CA ARG A 228 11.92 6.46 10.13
C ARG A 228 11.86 4.95 10.23
N ILE A 229 11.51 4.25 9.15
CA ILE A 229 11.34 2.80 9.17
C ILE A 229 12.64 2.07 9.48
N HIS A 230 13.73 2.40 8.79
CA HIS A 230 15.02 1.74 9.02
C HIS A 230 15.51 1.93 10.45
N ARG A 231 15.22 3.08 11.07
CA ARG A 231 15.53 3.35 12.48
C ARG A 231 14.58 2.65 13.48
N GLU A 232 13.33 2.44 13.09
CA GLU A 232 12.31 1.81 13.94
C GLU A 232 12.38 0.28 13.92
N ILE A 233 12.87 -0.33 12.84
CA ILE A 233 13.05 -1.78 12.74
C ILE A 233 14.11 -2.22 13.76
N LYS A 234 13.70 -3.13 14.65
CA LYS A 234 14.54 -3.73 15.69
C LYS A 234 14.20 -5.21 15.81
N ASN A 235 14.96 -5.94 16.63
CA ASN A 235 14.63 -7.32 16.97
C ASN A 235 13.19 -7.37 17.58
N PRO A 236 12.24 -8.09 16.95
CA PRO A 236 10.86 -8.14 17.40
C PRO A 236 10.67 -8.76 18.79
N ASP A 237 11.64 -9.54 19.30
CA ASP A 237 11.61 -10.12 20.65
C ASP A 237 11.69 -9.05 21.75
N HIS A 238 12.13 -7.85 21.41
CA HIS A 238 12.23 -6.70 22.31
C HIS A 238 11.18 -5.61 22.01
N MET A 239 10.19 -5.91 21.16
CA MET A 239 9.15 -4.97 20.75
C MET A 239 7.80 -5.33 21.39
N SER A 240 7.00 -4.32 21.71
CA SER A 240 5.60 -4.53 22.11
C SER A 240 4.74 -4.96 20.92
N THR A 241 3.60 -5.61 21.19
CA THR A 241 2.63 -6.01 20.17
C THR A 241 2.15 -4.83 19.33
N GLU A 242 1.94 -3.67 19.94
CA GLU A 242 1.54 -2.43 19.27
C GLU A 242 2.63 -1.91 18.34
N GLN A 243 3.90 -2.00 18.75
CA GLN A 243 5.04 -1.61 17.93
C GLN A 243 5.16 -2.51 16.69
N VAL A 244 5.09 -3.83 16.88
CA VAL A 244 5.10 -4.82 15.78
C VAL A 244 3.93 -4.57 14.82
N LYS A 245 2.73 -4.36 15.34
CA LYS A 245 1.54 -4.06 14.54
C LYS A 245 1.70 -2.77 13.73
N SER A 246 2.14 -1.68 14.38
CA SER A 246 2.36 -0.39 13.72
C SER A 246 3.40 -0.50 12.61
N LEU A 247 4.54 -1.14 12.90
CA LEU A 247 5.61 -1.32 11.92
C LEU A 247 5.18 -2.23 10.78
N SER A 248 4.46 -3.33 11.05
CA SER A 248 3.95 -4.23 10.01
C SER A 248 3.03 -3.50 9.03
N LYS A 249 2.19 -2.58 9.52
CA LYS A 249 1.33 -1.75 8.69
C LYS A 249 2.14 -0.83 7.79
N LYS A 250 3.23 -0.24 8.32
CA LYS A 250 4.15 0.59 7.53
C LYS A 250 4.86 -0.24 6.46
N MET A 251 5.34 -1.44 6.80
CA MET A 251 6.06 -2.34 5.89
C MET A 251 5.24 -2.81 4.69
N ARG A 252 3.91 -2.89 4.81
CA ARG A 252 3.03 -3.23 3.66
C ARG A 252 3.19 -2.29 2.46
N ASN A 253 3.60 -1.04 2.70
CA ASN A 253 3.79 -0.05 1.64
C ASN A 253 5.25 0.12 1.23
N TYR A 254 6.19 -0.65 1.81
CA TYR A 254 7.63 -0.47 1.62
C TYR A 254 8.02 -0.54 0.14
N ASP A 255 7.64 -1.62 -0.55
CA ASP A 255 8.00 -1.83 -1.97
C ASP A 255 7.37 -0.78 -2.89
N GLN A 256 6.10 -0.42 -2.64
CA GLN A 256 5.43 0.61 -3.43
C GLN A 256 6.10 1.97 -3.26
N ASN A 257 6.42 2.34 -2.02
CA ASN A 257 7.12 3.59 -1.72
C ASN A 257 8.52 3.60 -2.34
N LEU A 258 9.20 2.46 -2.38
CA LEU A 258 10.54 2.35 -2.95
C LEU A 258 10.49 2.51 -4.47
N ARG A 259 9.47 1.92 -5.13
CA ARG A 259 9.21 2.12 -6.56
C ARG A 259 8.95 3.59 -6.88
N LEU A 260 8.06 4.26 -6.14
CA LEU A 260 7.76 5.68 -6.35
C LEU A 260 9.00 6.57 -6.17
N LEU A 261 9.82 6.30 -5.15
CA LEU A 261 11.06 7.04 -4.94
C LEU A 261 12.06 6.80 -6.09
N LYS A 262 12.15 5.55 -6.58
CA LYS A 262 12.98 5.20 -7.73
C LYS A 262 12.51 5.92 -9.00
N GLU A 263 11.22 5.91 -9.29
CA GLU A 263 10.63 6.63 -10.42
C GLU A 263 10.92 8.14 -10.36
N PHE A 264 10.86 8.73 -9.16
CA PHE A 264 11.25 10.13 -8.94
C PHE A 264 12.73 10.37 -9.29
N CYS A 265 13.64 9.52 -8.80
CA CYS A 265 15.08 9.66 -9.06
C CYS A 265 15.42 9.44 -10.55
N GLU A 266 14.85 8.42 -11.19
CA GLU A 266 15.06 8.16 -12.62
C GLU A 266 14.45 9.26 -13.49
N GLY A 267 13.25 9.73 -13.15
CA GLY A 267 12.61 10.83 -13.85
C GLY A 267 13.35 12.16 -13.65
N GLY A 268 13.89 12.42 -12.46
CA GLY A 268 14.72 13.60 -12.20
C GLY A 268 16.00 13.59 -13.03
N ASN A 269 16.62 12.42 -13.18
CA ASN A 269 17.77 12.24 -14.07
C ASN A 269 17.45 12.49 -15.55
N LYS A 270 16.21 12.25 -15.99
CA LYS A 270 15.75 12.58 -17.35
C LYS A 270 15.40 14.07 -17.48
N LEU A 271 14.79 14.64 -16.45
CA LEU A 271 14.43 16.06 -16.38
C LEU A 271 15.68 16.94 -16.49
N PHE A 272 16.68 16.70 -15.65
CA PHE A 272 17.91 17.48 -15.56
C PHE A 272 19.00 16.96 -16.51
N THR A 273 18.64 16.89 -17.79
CA THR A 273 19.60 16.73 -18.90
C THR A 273 19.71 18.06 -19.65
N LYS A 274 20.87 18.32 -20.27
CA LYS A 274 21.15 19.61 -20.90
C LYS A 274 20.12 19.89 -21.99
N ASP A 275 19.94 18.93 -22.90
CA ASP A 275 18.98 19.05 -24.00
C ASP A 275 17.54 19.28 -23.50
N ASN A 276 17.13 18.61 -22.42
CA ASN A 276 15.77 18.74 -21.91
C ASN A 276 15.52 20.12 -21.27
N LEU A 277 16.49 20.65 -20.52
CA LEU A 277 16.37 21.97 -19.88
C LEU A 277 16.49 23.12 -20.89
N LEU A 278 17.32 22.97 -21.93
CA LEU A 278 17.49 24.01 -22.96
C LEU A 278 16.21 24.28 -23.77
N GLN A 279 15.24 23.37 -23.74
CA GLN A 279 13.91 23.60 -24.32
C GLN A 279 13.18 24.80 -23.69
N LEU A 280 13.51 25.20 -22.47
CA LEU A 280 12.96 26.40 -21.82
C LEU A 280 13.33 27.70 -22.55
N ARG A 281 14.38 27.69 -23.38
CA ARG A 281 14.75 28.86 -24.19
C ARG A 281 13.62 29.32 -25.11
N GLU A 282 12.73 28.41 -25.54
CA GLU A 282 11.57 28.74 -26.39
C GLU A 282 10.59 29.74 -25.77
N LEU A 283 10.67 29.95 -24.45
CA LEU A 283 9.85 30.89 -23.70
C LEU A 283 10.42 32.32 -23.68
N PHE A 284 11.70 32.51 -24.01
CA PHE A 284 12.41 33.75 -23.79
C PHE A 284 13.04 34.28 -25.08
N THR A 285 12.93 35.59 -25.28
CA THR A 285 13.52 36.29 -26.43
C THR A 285 14.73 37.13 -26.04
N LYS A 286 14.87 37.49 -24.76
CA LYS A 286 16.01 38.28 -24.29
C LYS A 286 17.23 37.41 -24.08
N HIS A 287 18.36 37.85 -24.59
CA HIS A 287 19.63 37.14 -24.46
C HIS A 287 20.01 36.85 -23.00
N SER A 288 19.79 37.81 -22.08
CA SER A 288 20.07 37.62 -20.65
C SER A 288 19.24 36.51 -19.99
N GLU A 289 18.00 36.31 -20.42
CA GLU A 289 17.10 35.27 -19.89
C GLU A 289 17.52 33.90 -20.43
N ILE A 290 17.91 33.83 -21.71
CA ILE A 290 18.47 32.63 -22.34
C ILE A 290 19.75 32.19 -21.62
N LEU A 291 20.68 33.10 -21.34
CA LEU A 291 21.91 32.81 -20.60
C LEU A 291 21.65 32.23 -19.20
N LYS A 292 20.58 32.67 -18.50
CA LYS A 292 20.20 32.09 -17.21
C LYS A 292 19.72 30.65 -17.35
N VAL A 293 18.92 30.33 -18.37
CA VAL A 293 18.50 28.95 -18.68
C VAL A 293 19.73 28.08 -18.97
N GLU A 294 20.67 28.58 -19.75
CA GLU A 294 21.92 27.89 -20.08
C GLU A 294 22.77 27.61 -18.86
N SER A 295 23.01 28.63 -18.03
CA SER A 295 23.80 28.48 -16.81
C SER A 295 23.14 27.50 -15.83
N PHE A 296 21.81 27.52 -15.72
CA PHE A 296 21.08 26.53 -14.92
C PHE A 296 21.26 25.12 -15.48
N ALA A 297 21.14 24.95 -16.80
CA ALA A 297 21.35 23.66 -17.44
C ALA A 297 22.79 23.16 -17.24
N GLU A 298 23.80 24.01 -17.35
CA GLU A 298 25.20 23.61 -17.14
C GLU A 298 25.53 23.25 -15.70
N LYS A 299 24.86 23.87 -14.73
CA LYS A 299 25.07 23.58 -13.32
C LYS A 299 24.47 22.24 -12.90
N PHE A 300 23.34 21.84 -13.49
CA PHE A 300 22.56 20.70 -13.02
C PHE A 300 22.44 19.54 -14.02
N ALA A 301 22.80 19.73 -15.30
CA ALA A 301 22.91 18.66 -16.31
C ALA A 301 24.29 18.00 -16.32
#